data_AF-A0A7Y7BBM6-F1
#
_entry.id   AF-A0A7Y7BBM6-F1
#
_cell.length_a   1.000
_cell.length_b   1.000
_cell.length_c   1.000
_cell.angle_alpha   90.00
_cell.angle_beta   90.00
_cell.angle_gamma   90.00
#
_symmetry.space_group_name_H-M   'P 1'
#
loop_
_entity.id
_entity.type
_entity.pdbx_description
1 polymer ?
#
loop_
_entity_poly.entity_id
_entity_poly.type
_entity_poly.pdbx_seq_one_letter_code
_entity_poly.pdbx_strand_id
1 'polypeptide(L)'
;PRPGHWNQAFLLRTPELALPRLESALRALAEHHDVLRLRYHGTAQSYGPAAPFPGLNVLDVRSLPAAEGTPEFTEALERVLTEWQSGFDLSAGPVYAVGYLHG
;
A
#
# COMPACT_ATOMS: atom_id res chain seq x y z
N PRO A 1 21.09 2.88 -5.75
CA PRO A 1 20.00 2.60 -4.78
C PRO A 1 18.94 3.71 -4.81
N ARG A 2 17.65 3.36 -4.88
CA ARG A 2 16.53 4.30 -4.68
C ARG A 2 15.95 4.01 -3.29
N PRO A 3 16.30 4.79 -2.24
CA PRO A 3 15.91 4.47 -0.86
C PRO A 3 14.40 4.29 -0.66
N GLY A 4 13.57 5.01 -1.43
CA GLY A 4 12.10 4.87 -1.41
C GLY A 4 11.55 3.68 -2.20
N HIS A 5 12.39 2.76 -2.68
CA HIS A 5 12.00 1.57 -3.42
C HIS A 5 12.73 0.32 -2.88
N TRP A 6 12.73 0.21 -1.55
CA TRP A 6 13.18 -0.97 -0.80
C TRP A 6 12.07 -1.40 0.15
N ASN A 7 10.99 -1.94 -0.42
CA ASN A 7 9.75 -2.20 0.30
C ASN A 7 9.57 -3.70 0.54
N GLN A 8 8.92 -4.04 1.65
CA GLN A 8 8.43 -5.38 1.93
C GLN A 8 6.92 -5.38 1.72
N ALA A 9 6.43 -6.35 0.95
CA ALA A 9 5.01 -6.48 0.64
C ALA A 9 4.53 -7.92 0.89
N PHE A 10 3.26 -8.07 1.22
CA PHE A 10 2.59 -9.35 1.39
C PHE A 10 1.11 -9.21 0.99
N LEU A 11 0.47 -10.34 0.68
CA LEU A 11 -0.95 -10.42 0.35
C LEU A 11 -1.66 -11.30 1.37
N LEU A 12 -2.86 -10.88 1.77
CA LEU A 12 -3.75 -11.65 2.63
C LEU A 12 -5.02 -11.99 1.85
N ARG A 13 -5.40 -13.28 1.84
CA ARG A 13 -6.71 -13.68 1.31
C ARG A 13 -7.75 -13.56 2.42
N THR A 14 -8.84 -12.88 2.10
CA THR A 14 -9.96 -12.65 3.02
C THR A 14 -11.28 -12.98 2.32
N PRO A 15 -12.37 -13.22 3.07
CA PRO A 15 -13.71 -13.04 2.53
C PRO A 15 -13.91 -11.60 2.03
N GLU A 16 -15.01 -11.35 1.33
CA GLU A 16 -15.37 -10.00 0.89
C GLU A 16 -15.48 -9.05 2.09
N LEU A 17 -14.79 -7.92 2.00
CA LEU A 17 -14.75 -6.90 3.05
C LEU A 17 -15.60 -5.70 2.67
N ALA A 18 -16.32 -5.14 3.64
CA ALA A 18 -16.94 -3.84 3.48
C ALA A 18 -15.86 -2.74 3.50
N LEU A 19 -15.60 -2.12 2.34
CA LEU A 19 -14.55 -1.09 2.20
C LEU A 19 -14.59 0.02 3.26
N PRO A 20 -15.76 0.59 3.63
CA PRO A 20 -15.81 1.62 4.67
C PRO A 20 -15.31 1.14 6.04
N ARG A 21 -15.54 -0.15 6.37
CA ARG A 21 -15.05 -0.74 7.62
C ARG A 21 -13.55 -1.01 7.56
N LEU A 22 -13.06 -1.46 6.40
CA LEU A 22 -11.63 -1.66 6.18
C LEU A 22 -10.86 -0.34 6.30
N GLU A 23 -11.32 0.74 5.65
CA GLU A 23 -10.71 2.06 5.78
C GLU A 23 -10.71 2.57 7.23
N SER A 24 -11.81 2.39 7.96
CA SER A 24 -11.88 2.76 9.37
C SER A 24 -10.87 1.98 10.22
N ALA A 25 -10.71 0.68 9.96
CA ALA A 25 -9.75 -0.16 10.67
C ALA A 25 -8.29 0.22 10.35
N LEU A 26 -7.99 0.51 9.08
CA LEU A 26 -6.66 0.94 8.65
C LEU A 26 -6.28 2.30 9.23
N ARG A 27 -7.24 3.23 9.34
CA ARG A 27 -7.02 4.52 10.01
C ARG A 27 -6.70 4.31 11.50
N ALA A 28 -7.48 3.49 12.20
CA ALA A 28 -7.22 3.17 13.61
C ALA A 28 -5.85 2.49 13.80
N LEU A 29 -5.46 1.60 12.88
CA LEU A 29 -4.14 0.96 12.89
C LEU A 29 -3.01 1.98 12.75
N ALA A 30 -3.13 2.91 11.79
CA ALA A 30 -2.16 3.97 11.55
C ALA A 30 -2.04 4.92 12.75
N GLU A 31 -3.17 5.25 13.40
CA GLU A 31 -3.21 6.08 14.60
C GLU A 31 -2.57 5.40 15.81
N HIS A 32 -2.73 4.07 15.94
CA HIS A 32 -2.22 3.30 17.07
C HIS A 32 -0.71 3.01 16.98
N HIS A 33 -0.16 2.85 15.77
CA HIS A 33 1.22 2.42 15.58
C HIS A 33 2.13 3.55 15.07
N ASP A 34 3.01 4.04 15.94
CA ASP A 34 3.98 5.11 15.65
C ASP A 34 4.86 4.84 14.42
N VAL A 35 5.20 3.58 14.16
CA VAL A 35 6.00 3.18 13.01
C VAL A 35 5.34 3.54 11.67
N LEU A 36 4.02 3.64 11.61
CA LEU A 36 3.30 4.08 10.40
C LEU A 36 3.39 5.61 10.18
N ARG A 37 3.96 6.33 11.15
CA ARG A 37 4.22 7.78 11.11
C ARG A 37 5.68 8.11 10.84
N LEU A 38 6.48 7.11 10.45
CA LEU A 38 7.92 7.29 10.23
C LEU A 38 8.22 8.34 9.17
N ARG A 39 9.26 9.13 9.42
CA ARG A 39 9.86 10.09 8.50
C ARG A 39 11.37 9.94 8.53
N TYR A 40 11.99 10.09 7.38
CA TYR A 40 13.43 10.10 7.21
C TYR A 40 13.91 11.40 6.57
N HIS A 41 14.89 12.03 7.21
CA HIS A 41 15.64 13.16 6.69
C HIS A 41 17.12 12.77 6.62
N GLY A 42 17.53 12.22 5.48
CA GLY A 42 18.84 11.57 5.36
C GLY A 42 18.89 10.31 6.22
N THR A 43 19.77 10.27 7.22
CA THR A 43 19.91 9.15 8.17
C THR A 43 19.13 9.36 9.47
N ALA A 44 18.54 10.54 9.68
CA ALA A 44 17.76 10.83 10.86
C ALA A 44 16.32 10.32 10.70
N GLN A 45 15.84 9.60 11.71
CA GLN A 45 14.48 9.10 11.82
C GLN A 45 13.68 9.95 12.81
N SER A 46 12.43 10.24 12.47
CA SER A 46 11.48 10.86 13.38
C SER A 46 10.07 10.31 13.18
N TYR A 47 9.18 10.57 14.13
CA TYR A 47 7.76 10.26 14.04
C TYR A 47 6.97 11.54 13.78
N GLY A 48 6.18 11.55 12.70
CA GLY A 48 5.27 12.64 12.41
C GLY A 48 4.17 12.77 13.48
N PRO A 49 3.65 13.99 13.71
CA PRO A 49 2.64 14.24 14.76
C PRO A 49 1.27 13.64 14.45
N ALA A 50 0.99 13.32 13.19
CA ALA A 50 -0.25 12.70 12.73
C ALA A 50 0.06 11.43 11.93
N ALA A 51 -0.86 10.47 11.99
CA ALA A 51 -0.83 9.29 11.16
C ALA A 51 -1.46 9.59 9.80
N PRO A 52 -0.69 9.82 8.73
CA PRO A 52 -1.30 9.91 7.42
C PRO A 52 -1.88 8.55 7.05
N PHE A 53 -3.14 8.56 6.64
CA PHE A 53 -3.74 7.43 5.95
C PHE A 53 -3.65 7.72 4.44
N PRO A 54 -2.87 6.95 3.65
CA PRO A 54 -2.67 7.21 2.23
C PRO A 54 -3.94 6.96 1.39
N GLY A 55 -5.00 6.43 2.01
CA GLY A 55 -6.17 5.90 1.30
C GLY A 55 -6.05 4.39 1.09
N LEU A 56 -7.12 3.82 0.55
CA LEU A 56 -7.18 2.43 0.14
C LEU A 56 -7.18 2.38 -1.40
N ASN A 57 -6.17 1.76 -1.99
CA ASN A 57 -6.23 1.44 -3.42
C ASN A 57 -7.21 0.28 -3.62
N VAL A 58 -8.03 0.35 -4.68
CA VAL A 58 -8.99 -0.71 -5.01
C VAL A 58 -8.75 -1.15 -6.45
N LEU A 59 -8.62 -2.45 -6.66
CA LEU A 59 -8.45 -3.04 -7.99
C LEU A 59 -9.49 -4.15 -8.19
N ASP A 60 -10.33 -3.99 -9.21
CA ASP A 60 -11.06 -5.10 -9.79
C ASP A 60 -10.12 -5.87 -10.72
N VAL A 61 -9.66 -7.05 -10.33
CA VAL A 61 -8.68 -7.82 -11.10
C VAL A 61 -9.22 -8.26 -12.46
N ARG A 62 -10.55 -8.32 -12.63
CA ARG A 62 -11.18 -8.64 -13.93
C ARG A 62 -11.07 -7.49 -14.94
N SER A 63 -10.69 -6.29 -14.48
CA SER A 63 -10.38 -5.16 -15.35
C SER A 63 -8.97 -5.22 -15.95
N LEU A 64 -8.12 -6.14 -15.47
CA LEU A 64 -6.78 -6.33 -16.01
C LEU A 64 -6.84 -6.97 -17.41
N PRO A 65 -5.86 -6.68 -18.28
CA PRO A 65 -5.76 -7.33 -19.57
C PRO A 65 -5.42 -8.82 -19.38
N ALA A 66 -5.85 -9.62 -20.37
CA ALA A 66 -5.70 -11.08 -20.41
C ALA A 66 -6.52 -11.83 -19.34
N ALA A 67 -6.62 -13.15 -19.51
CA ALA A 67 -7.35 -14.00 -18.59
C ALA A 67 -6.52 -14.28 -17.32
N GLU A 68 -7.20 -14.44 -16.19
CA GLU A 68 -6.53 -14.83 -14.95
C GLU A 68 -5.73 -16.14 -15.14
N GLY A 69 -4.51 -16.16 -14.63
CA GLY A 69 -3.60 -17.31 -14.72
C GLY A 69 -2.66 -17.30 -15.92
N THR A 70 -2.76 -16.32 -16.84
CA THR A 70 -1.74 -16.14 -17.88
C THR A 70 -0.55 -15.31 -17.39
N PRO A 71 0.63 -15.43 -18.03
CA PRO A 71 1.78 -14.57 -17.73
C PRO A 71 1.45 -13.09 -17.88
N GLU A 72 0.70 -12.69 -18.91
CA GLU A 72 0.35 -11.30 -19.20
C GLU A 72 -0.54 -10.69 -18.11
N PHE A 73 -1.48 -11.48 -17.56
CA PHE A 73 -2.28 -11.07 -16.42
C PHE A 73 -1.40 -10.85 -15.17
N THR A 74 -0.47 -11.77 -14.92
CA THR A 74 0.45 -11.70 -13.79
C THR A 74 1.33 -10.45 -13.89
N GLU A 75 1.91 -10.18 -15.07
CA GLU A 75 2.71 -8.97 -15.32
C GLU A 75 1.88 -7.68 -15.15
N ALA A 76 0.63 -7.68 -15.62
CA ALA A 76 -0.26 -6.54 -15.45
C ALA A 76 -0.58 -6.27 -13.98
N LEU A 77 -0.87 -7.33 -13.21
CA LEU A 77 -1.11 -7.25 -11.77
C LEU A 77 0.15 -6.75 -11.02
N GLU A 78 1.30 -7.36 -11.28
CA GLU A 78 2.57 -6.98 -10.65
C GLU A 78 2.95 -5.52 -10.92
N ARG A 79 2.68 -5.03 -12.12
CA ARG A 79 2.90 -3.62 -12.47
C ARG A 79 2.04 -2.68 -11.63
N VAL A 80 0.74 -2.98 -11.47
CA VAL A 80 -0.16 -2.18 -10.61
C VAL A 80 0.30 -2.21 -9.16
N LEU A 81 0.64 -3.39 -8.64
CA LEU A 81 1.12 -3.52 -7.26
C LEU A 81 2.46 -2.81 -7.04
N THR A 82 3.36 -2.85 -8.03
CA THR A 82 4.63 -2.12 -8.03
C THR A 82 4.41 -0.62 -8.02
N GLU A 83 3.47 -0.12 -8.82
CA GLU A 83 3.11 1.29 -8.86
C GLU A 83 2.62 1.79 -7.49
N TRP A 84 1.73 1.04 -6.83
CA TRP A 84 1.22 1.40 -5.50
C TRP A 84 2.28 1.47 -4.41
N GLN A 85 3.35 0.67 -4.51
CA GLN A 85 4.49 0.70 -3.60
C GLN A 85 5.65 1.56 -4.14
N SER A 86 5.43 2.38 -5.16
CA SER A 86 6.47 3.24 -5.71
C SER A 86 6.29 4.70 -5.25
N GLY A 87 7.37 5.48 -5.28
CA GLY A 87 7.26 6.93 -5.12
C GLY A 87 7.03 7.44 -3.70
N PHE A 88 7.30 6.65 -2.66
CA PHE A 88 7.20 7.12 -1.28
C PHE A 88 8.16 8.31 -1.02
N ASP A 89 7.59 9.43 -0.58
CA ASP A 89 8.36 10.53 -0.02
C ASP A 89 8.71 10.18 1.43
N LEU A 90 9.95 9.71 1.64
CA LEU A 90 10.41 9.33 2.97
C LEU A 90 10.39 10.49 3.97
N SER A 91 10.46 11.74 3.49
CA SER A 91 10.51 12.94 4.34
C SER A 91 9.13 13.44 4.74
N ALA A 92 8.12 13.25 3.89
CA ALA A 92 6.74 13.66 4.14
C ALA A 92 5.85 12.51 4.63
N GLY A 93 6.23 11.27 4.33
CA GLY A 93 5.45 10.04 4.50
C GLY A 93 4.04 10.10 3.89
N PRO A 94 3.18 9.09 4.11
CA PRO A 94 3.48 7.77 4.68
C PRO A 94 4.47 6.97 3.82
N VAL A 95 5.09 5.96 4.41
CA VAL A 95 6.03 5.04 3.73
C VAL A 95 5.45 3.63 3.56
N TYR A 96 4.12 3.55 3.44
CA TYR A 96 3.38 2.32 3.23
C TYR A 96 2.21 2.58 2.28
N ALA A 97 1.72 1.51 1.65
CA ALA A 97 0.52 1.51 0.84
C ALA A 97 -0.37 0.33 1.23
N VAL A 98 -1.68 0.47 1.02
CA VAL A 98 -2.65 -0.60 1.22
C VAL A 98 -3.52 -0.72 -0.02
N GLY A 99 -3.78 -1.96 -0.43
CA GLY A 99 -4.62 -2.28 -1.59
C GLY A 99 -5.64 -3.35 -1.25
N TYR A 100 -6.83 -3.23 -1.84
CA TYR A 100 -7.87 -4.24 -1.82
C TYR A 100 -8.13 -4.72 -3.25
N LEU A 101 -7.84 -5.99 -3.49
CA LEU A 101 -8.05 -6.65 -4.78
C LEU A 101 -9.33 -7.47 -4.67
N HIS A 102 -10.19 -7.36 -5.66
CA HIS A 102 -11.44 -8.13 -5.75
C HIS A 102 -11.74 -8.49 -7.21
N GLY A 103 -12.75 -9.34 -7.41
CA GLY A 103 -13.20 -9.75 -8.75
C GLY A 103 -12.82 -11.19 -9.04
#